data_AF-A0A6B3H9Z5-F1
#
_entry.id   AF-A0A6B3H9Z5-F1
#
_cell.length_a   1.000
_cell.length_b   1.000
_cell.length_c   1.000
_cell.angle_alpha   90.00
_cell.angle_beta   90.00
_cell.angle_gamma   90.00
#
_symmetry.space_group_name_H-M   'P 1'
#
loop_
_entity.id
_entity.type
_entity.pdbx_description
1 polymer ?
#
loop_
_entity_poly.entity_id
_entity_poly.type
_entity_poly.pdbx_seq_one_letter_code
_entity_poly.pdbx_strand_id
1 'polypeptide(L)'
;TGSGHPTCSMVYKLVARAGSAEPDAPLVPVAKKSLGAKSSVGGRKWAARRTDEHGVAEAEVIGTGPVPAELAERQLLVELVRGGEVVAREPLDAVRERHVAARAGLPMSAIQLSRGEPVIPTEYA
;
A
#
# COMPACT_ATOMS: atom_id res chain seq x y z
N THR A 1 -10.44 -4.98 20.88
CA THR A 1 -10.44 -4.19 22.12
C THR A 1 -9.48 -3.03 21.90
N GLY A 2 -9.99 -1.80 21.90
CA GLY A 2 -9.22 -0.58 21.65
C GLY A 2 -9.84 0.55 22.47
N SER A 3 -9.01 1.44 23.00
CA SER A 3 -9.23 2.41 24.09
C SER A 3 -10.37 3.44 23.93
N GLY A 4 -11.33 3.25 23.02
CA GLY A 4 -12.38 4.24 22.74
C GLY A 4 -11.89 5.47 21.97
N HIS A 5 -10.59 5.58 21.69
CA HIS A 5 -10.00 6.63 20.88
C HIS A 5 -9.81 6.19 19.42
N PRO A 6 -10.04 7.08 18.44
CA PRO A 6 -9.78 6.77 17.03
C PRO A 6 -8.29 6.50 16.83
N THR A 7 -7.96 5.35 16.23
CA THR A 7 -6.58 5.01 15.84
C THR A 7 -6.57 4.53 14.40
N CYS A 8 -5.46 4.76 13.69
CA CYS A 8 -5.28 4.26 12.33
C CYS A 8 -5.17 2.72 12.25
N SER A 9 -5.15 2.01 13.39
CA SER A 9 -5.14 0.54 13.47
C SER A 9 -4.05 -0.14 12.63
N MET A 10 -2.90 0.54 12.48
CA MET A 10 -1.77 0.06 11.66
C MET A 10 -1.09 -1.15 12.31
N VAL A 11 -0.60 -2.07 11.47
CA VAL A 11 0.04 -3.32 11.89
C VAL A 11 1.32 -3.58 11.10
N TYR A 12 2.32 -4.18 11.75
CA TYR A 12 3.52 -4.69 11.09
C TYR A 12 3.47 -6.22 11.03
N LYS A 13 3.73 -6.82 9.86
CA LYS A 13 3.70 -8.27 9.66
C LYS A 13 4.87 -8.70 8.78
N LEU A 14 5.53 -9.80 9.15
CA LEU A 14 6.44 -10.51 8.25
C LEU A 14 5.62 -11.15 7.12
N VAL A 15 6.04 -10.92 5.87
CA VAL A 15 5.34 -11.41 4.66
C VAL A 15 6.18 -12.36 3.83
N ALA A 16 7.51 -12.31 3.97
CA ALA A 16 8.43 -13.25 3.34
C ALA A 16 9.69 -13.38 4.20
N ARG A 17 10.40 -14.50 4.07
CA ARG A 17 11.69 -14.74 4.73
C ARG A 17 12.65 -15.43 3.76
N ALA A 18 13.94 -15.25 3.94
CA ALA A 18 14.94 -16.01 3.19
C ALA A 18 14.79 -17.52 3.44
N GLY A 19 15.00 -18.33 2.39
CA GLY A 19 14.96 -19.79 2.49
C GLY A 19 16.12 -20.39 3.27
N SER A 20 17.24 -19.68 3.38
CA SER A 20 18.43 -20.04 4.15
C SER A 20 19.16 -18.77 4.65
N ALA A 21 20.33 -18.95 5.27
CA ALA A 21 21.17 -17.85 5.75
C ALA A 21 22.11 -17.27 4.67
N GLU A 22 22.12 -17.85 3.47
CA GLU A 22 22.93 -17.32 2.36
C GLU A 22 22.40 -15.94 1.94
N PRO A 23 23.26 -14.96 1.62
CA PRO A 23 22.84 -13.58 1.31
C PRO A 23 21.80 -13.47 0.20
N ASP A 24 21.90 -14.33 -0.83
CA ASP A 24 21.04 -14.32 -2.01
C ASP A 24 19.96 -15.42 -1.97
N ALA A 25 19.72 -16.01 -0.80
CA ALA A 25 18.71 -17.05 -0.66
C ALA A 25 17.32 -16.52 -1.08
N PRO A 26 16.58 -17.25 -1.94
CA PRO A 26 15.29 -16.79 -2.43
C PRO A 26 14.31 -16.60 -1.27
N LEU A 27 13.43 -15.61 -1.43
CA LEU A 27 12.40 -15.30 -0.44
C LEU A 27 11.24 -16.29 -0.54
N VAL A 28 10.90 -16.92 0.59
CA VAL A 28 9.73 -17.78 0.77
C VAL A 28 8.60 -16.96 1.37
N PRO A 29 7.41 -16.87 0.71
CA PRO A 29 6.23 -16.21 1.27
C PRO A 29 5.79 -16.82 2.59
N VAL A 30 5.40 -15.98 3.55
CA VAL A 30 4.77 -16.41 4.81
C VAL A 30 3.46 -15.67 5.02
N ALA A 31 2.47 -16.39 5.54
CA ALA A 31 1.16 -15.85 5.83
C ALA A 31 0.72 -16.27 7.23
N LYS A 32 0.05 -15.36 7.95
CA LYS A 32 -0.56 -15.70 9.22
C LYS A 32 -1.89 -16.41 8.96
N LYS A 33 -1.99 -17.66 9.42
CA LYS A 33 -3.26 -18.37 9.53
C LYS A 33 -4.00 -17.87 10.79
N SER A 34 -5.24 -17.44 10.64
CA SER A 34 -6.10 -17.00 11.75
C SER A 34 -7.49 -17.60 11.59
N LEU A 35 -8.11 -18.03 12.68
CA LEU A 35 -9.38 -18.77 12.71
C LEU A 35 -10.63 -17.90 12.41
N GLY A 36 -10.49 -16.83 11.62
CA GLY A 36 -11.55 -15.82 11.44
C GLY A 36 -11.52 -15.11 10.08
N ALA A 37 -11.30 -15.85 8.99
CA ALA A 37 -11.40 -15.40 7.59
C ALA A 37 -10.41 -14.33 7.08
N LYS A 38 -9.60 -13.70 7.94
CA LYS A 38 -8.55 -12.77 7.49
C LYS A 38 -7.21 -13.49 7.26
N SER A 39 -7.11 -14.25 6.18
CA SER A 39 -5.80 -14.73 5.71
C SER A 39 -5.02 -13.55 5.12
N SER A 40 -3.74 -13.43 5.45
CA SER A 40 -2.86 -12.45 4.82
C SER A 40 -2.24 -13.04 3.56
N VAL A 41 -2.14 -12.27 2.48
CA VAL A 41 -1.34 -12.66 1.30
C VAL A 41 0.15 -12.45 1.63
N GLY A 42 0.89 -13.56 1.65
CA GLY A 42 2.34 -13.56 1.81
C GLY A 42 3.07 -13.03 0.57
N GLY A 43 4.38 -12.84 0.68
CA GLY A 43 5.23 -12.34 -0.39
C GLY A 43 5.46 -10.83 -0.36
N ARG A 44 6.53 -10.42 -1.06
CA ARG A 44 6.80 -9.00 -1.37
C ARG A 44 5.67 -8.50 -2.27
N LYS A 45 4.99 -7.45 -1.81
CA LYS A 45 3.87 -6.86 -2.52
C LYS A 45 4.28 -5.59 -3.23
N TRP A 46 3.63 -5.32 -4.34
CA TRP A 46 3.49 -3.99 -4.90
C TRP A 46 2.08 -3.47 -4.58
N ALA A 47 1.90 -2.16 -4.63
CA ALA A 47 0.60 -1.51 -4.53
C ALA A 47 0.54 -0.38 -5.56
N ALA A 48 -0.59 -0.24 -6.23
CA ALA A 48 -0.81 0.79 -7.24
C ALA A 48 -2.24 1.34 -7.17
N ARG A 49 -2.40 2.63 -7.47
CA ARG A 49 -3.71 3.27 -7.53
C ARG A 49 -4.26 3.21 -8.94
N ARG A 50 -5.31 2.41 -9.13
CA ARG A 50 -6.03 2.37 -10.40
C ARG A 50 -6.99 3.57 -10.47
N THR A 51 -7.10 4.15 -11.65
CA THR A 51 -8.01 5.25 -11.94
C THR A 51 -9.02 4.83 -13.00
N ASP A 52 -10.19 5.44 -12.97
CA ASP A 52 -11.18 5.32 -14.04
C ASP A 52 -10.72 6.06 -15.32
N GLU A 53 -11.58 6.04 -16.34
CA GLU A 53 -11.35 6.72 -17.63
C GLU A 53 -11.23 8.25 -17.53
N HIS A 54 -11.65 8.83 -16.40
CA HIS A 54 -11.57 10.27 -16.11
C HIS A 54 -10.37 10.63 -15.22
N GLY A 55 -9.55 9.65 -14.84
CA GLY A 55 -8.39 9.84 -13.97
C GLY A 55 -8.73 9.94 -12.48
N VAL A 56 -9.96 9.60 -12.08
CA VAL A 56 -10.38 9.56 -10.68
C VAL A 56 -9.99 8.21 -10.08
N ALA A 57 -9.44 8.21 -8.87
CA ALA A 57 -9.05 7.00 -8.16
C ALA A 57 -10.26 6.08 -7.94
N GLU A 58 -10.17 4.83 -8.40
CA GLU A 58 -11.24 3.85 -8.27
C GLU A 58 -10.89 2.70 -7.33
N ALA A 59 -9.62 2.30 -7.23
CA ALA A 59 -9.19 1.21 -6.36
C ALA A 59 -7.70 1.30 -6.01
N GLU A 60 -7.33 0.78 -4.84
CA GLU A 60 -5.94 0.45 -4.53
C GLU A 60 -5.72 -1.04 -4.82
N VAL A 61 -4.91 -1.34 -5.82
CA VAL A 61 -4.61 -2.70 -6.26
C VAL A 61 -3.32 -3.17 -5.62
N ILE A 62 -3.38 -4.34 -4.98
CA ILE A 62 -2.26 -4.98 -4.32
C ILE A 62 -1.97 -6.30 -5.02
N GLY A 63 -0.72 -6.52 -5.41
CA GLY A 63 -0.31 -7.79 -6.01
C GLY A 63 1.06 -8.24 -5.56
N THR A 64 1.43 -9.43 -6.04
CA THR A 64 2.77 -10.00 -5.87
C THR A 64 3.37 -10.31 -7.23
N GLY A 65 4.69 -10.49 -7.30
CA GLY A 65 5.37 -10.71 -8.58
C GLY A 65 5.50 -9.43 -9.41
N PRO A 66 5.51 -9.53 -10.76
CA PRO A 66 5.60 -8.38 -11.65
C PRO A 66 4.41 -7.43 -11.50
N VAL A 67 4.66 -6.13 -11.68
CA VAL A 67 3.60 -5.12 -11.75
C VAL A 67 3.04 -5.11 -13.18
N PRO A 68 1.71 -5.18 -13.37
CA PRO A 68 1.11 -4.98 -14.68
C PRO A 68 1.51 -3.64 -15.30
N ALA A 69 1.73 -3.59 -16.61
CA ALA A 69 2.28 -2.43 -17.29
C ALA A 69 1.38 -1.18 -17.10
N GLU A 70 0.07 -1.38 -17.16
CA GLU A 70 -0.96 -0.36 -16.95
C GLU A 70 -0.97 0.23 -15.53
N LEU A 71 -0.37 -0.44 -14.55
CA LEU A 71 -0.27 0.01 -13.16
C LEU A 71 1.13 0.52 -12.79
N ALA A 72 2.13 0.35 -13.66
CA ALA A 72 3.53 0.61 -13.34
C ALA A 72 3.79 2.07 -12.93
N GLU A 73 3.17 3.03 -13.62
CA GLU A 73 3.29 4.47 -13.35
C GLU A 73 2.42 4.95 -12.17
N ARG A 74 1.59 4.07 -11.62
CA ARG A 74 0.64 4.38 -10.55
C ARG A 74 0.99 3.72 -9.23
N GLN A 75 2.22 3.22 -9.11
CA GLN A 75 2.69 2.58 -7.88
C GLN A 75 2.72 3.55 -6.70
N LEU A 76 2.29 3.06 -5.54
CA LEU A 76 2.23 3.80 -4.28
C LEU A 76 3.52 3.70 -3.47
N LEU A 77 4.31 2.63 -3.69
CA LEU A 77 5.54 2.38 -2.96
C LEU A 77 6.72 3.03 -3.68
N VAL A 78 7.45 3.87 -2.94
CA VAL A 78 8.70 4.49 -3.38
C VAL A 78 9.84 4.05 -2.49
N GLU A 79 11.04 3.90 -3.06
CA GLU A 79 12.22 3.54 -2.28
C GLU A 79 12.75 4.77 -1.54
N LEU A 80 12.70 4.73 -0.21
CA LEU A 80 13.22 5.79 0.65
C LEU A 80 14.61 5.46 1.21
N VAL A 81 14.90 4.17 1.39
CA VAL A 81 16.14 3.66 1.98
C VAL A 81 16.61 2.44 1.20
N ARG A 82 17.90 2.38 0.86
CA ARG A 82 18.56 1.23 0.22
C ARG A 82 19.89 0.97 0.90
N GLY A 83 20.13 -0.27 1.34
CA GLY A 83 21.41 -0.66 1.95
C GLY A 83 21.78 0.11 3.22
N GLY A 84 20.79 0.63 3.96
CA GLY A 84 21.02 1.48 5.15
C GLY A 84 21.13 2.98 4.85
N GLU A 85 21.22 3.36 3.58
CA GLU A 85 21.34 4.75 3.15
C GLU A 85 19.98 5.34 2.75
N VAL A 86 19.74 6.60 3.13
CA VAL A 86 18.55 7.34 2.70
C VAL A 86 18.75 7.80 1.26
N VAL A 87 18.00 7.21 0.32
CA VAL A 87 18.13 7.49 -1.12
C VAL A 87 17.10 8.50 -1.63
N ALA A 88 16.06 8.79 -0.85
CA ALA A 88 15.08 9.82 -1.17
C ALA A 88 14.83 10.71 0.04
N ARG A 89 15.03 12.02 -0.14
CA ARG A 89 14.65 13.04 0.83
C ARG A 89 14.07 14.23 0.07
N GLU A 90 12.80 14.48 0.30
CA GLU A 90 12.06 15.55 -0.36
C GLU A 90 11.85 16.74 0.60
N PRO A 91 11.85 17.98 0.09
CA PRO A 91 11.43 19.13 0.88
C PRO A 91 9.94 19.03 1.23
N LEU A 92 9.52 19.74 2.27
CA LEU A 92 8.13 19.71 2.74
C LEU A 92 7.14 20.17 1.66
N ASP A 93 7.52 21.12 0.81
CA ASP A 93 6.65 21.64 -0.24
C ASP A 93 6.29 20.56 -1.26
N ALA A 94 7.26 19.74 -1.69
CA ALA A 94 7.01 18.60 -2.58
C ALA A 94 6.05 17.58 -1.95
N VAL A 95 6.20 17.31 -0.65
CA VAL A 95 5.29 16.40 0.09
C VAL A 95 3.88 16.98 0.17
N ARG A 96 3.74 18.29 0.39
CA ARG A 96 2.46 19.00 0.45
C ARG A 96 1.76 19.00 -0.91
N GLU A 97 2.48 19.31 -1.97
CA GLU A 97 1.97 19.28 -3.34
C GLU A 97 1.49 17.90 -3.72
N ARG A 98 2.28 16.85 -3.44
CA ARG A 98 1.87 15.46 -3.67
C ARG A 98 0.61 15.09 -2.89
N HIS A 99 0.50 15.52 -1.62
CA HIS A 99 -0.69 15.27 -0.82
C HIS A 99 -1.93 15.96 -1.40
N VAL A 100 -1.81 17.22 -1.84
CA VAL A 100 -2.89 17.97 -2.48
C VAL A 100 -3.31 17.28 -3.79
N ALA A 101 -2.36 16.91 -4.64
CA ALA A 101 -2.63 16.21 -5.89
C ALA A 101 -3.30 14.85 -5.65
N ALA A 102 -2.81 14.07 -4.68
CA ALA A 102 -3.39 12.77 -4.32
C ALA A 102 -4.83 12.89 -3.79
N ARG A 103 -5.17 13.97 -3.08
CA ARG A 103 -6.54 14.26 -2.62
C ARG A 103 -7.43 14.76 -3.73
N ALA A 104 -6.91 15.59 -4.64
CA ALA A 104 -7.66 16.12 -5.77
C ALA A 104 -8.08 15.01 -6.76
N GLY A 105 -7.32 13.92 -6.84
CA GLY A 105 -7.65 12.75 -7.65
C GLY A 105 -8.62 11.75 -7.01
N LEU A 106 -9.19 12.03 -5.82
CA LEU A 106 -10.17 11.13 -5.18
C LEU A 106 -11.60 11.46 -5.61
N PRO A 107 -12.54 10.49 -5.54
CA PRO A 107 -13.96 10.75 -5.73
C PRO A 107 -14.50 11.84 -4.78
N MET A 108 -15.54 12.56 -5.20
CA MET A 108 -16.18 13.62 -4.38
C MET A 108 -16.70 13.12 -3.03
N SER A 109 -17.03 11.84 -2.90
CA SER A 109 -17.42 11.24 -1.61
C SER A 109 -16.25 11.21 -0.60
N ALA A 110 -15.00 11.30 -1.04
CA ALA A 110 -13.82 11.27 -0.17
C ALA A 110 -13.68 12.49 0.75
N ILE A 111 -14.39 13.59 0.46
CA ILE A 111 -14.38 14.80 1.30
C ILE A 111 -15.56 14.87 2.29
N GLN A 112 -16.42 13.85 2.31
CA GLN A 112 -17.52 13.78 3.26
C GLN A 112 -16.97 13.58 4.69
N LEU A 113 -17.54 14.31 5.65
CA LEU A 113 -17.15 14.24 7.07
C LEU A 113 -18.10 13.36 7.90
N SER A 114 -19.17 12.83 7.30
CA SER A 114 -20.04 11.84 7.91
C SER A 114 -19.31 10.51 8.11
N ARG A 115 -19.75 9.72 9.09
CA ARG A 115 -19.24 8.34 9.25
C ARG A 115 -19.47 7.57 7.95
N GLY A 116 -18.41 6.92 7.45
CA GLY A 116 -18.44 6.13 6.23
C GLY A 116 -17.34 5.07 6.22
N GLU A 117 -17.40 4.22 5.20
CA GLU A 117 -16.37 3.25 4.86
C GLU A 117 -15.31 3.88 3.93
N PRO A 118 -14.16 3.23 3.68
CA PRO A 118 -13.22 3.69 2.68
C PRO A 118 -13.89 3.94 1.33
N VAL A 119 -13.59 5.09 0.70
CA VAL A 119 -14.25 5.53 -0.54
C VAL A 119 -13.83 4.72 -1.77
N ILE A 120 -12.62 4.17 -1.74
CA ILE A 120 -12.09 3.29 -2.78
C ILE A 120 -11.74 1.94 -2.15
N PRO A 121 -12.12 0.81 -2.78
CA PRO A 121 -11.77 -0.50 -2.30
C PRO A 121 -10.26 -0.77 -2.38
N THR A 122 -9.82 -1.74 -1.58
CA THR A 122 -8.54 -2.41 -1.77
C THR A 122 -8.79 -3.75 -2.43
N GLU A 123 -8.17 -3.98 -3.58
CA GLU A 123 -8.29 -5.20 -4.37
C GLU A 123 -6.98 -5.97 -4.37
N TYR A 124 -7.06 -7.30 -4.43
CA TYR A 124 -5.90 -8.17 -4.58
C TYR A 124 -5.90 -8.76 -5.99
N ALA A 125 -4.79 -8.59 -6.71
CA ALA A 125 -4.52 -9.19 -8.01
C ALA A 125 -4.01 -10.62 -7.89
#